data_AF-A0A7X7DDZ5-F1
#
_entry.id   AF-A0A7X7DDZ5-F1
#
_cell.length_a   1.000
_cell.length_b   1.000
_cell.length_c   1.000
_cell.angle_alpha   90.00
_cell.angle_beta   90.00
_cell.angle_gamma   90.00
#
_symmetry.space_group_name_H-M   'P 1'
#
loop_
_entity.id
_entity.type
_entity.pdbx_description
1 polymer ?
#
loop_
_entity_poly.entity_id
_entity_poly.type
_entity_poly.pdbx_seq_one_letter_code
_entity_poly.pdbx_strand_id
1 'polypeptide(L)'
;MAAKMTLGEMAKALNRPAIVLTHLQKTFELPVLEGTAYPPAYFALLRNLIHLQLLGIAERSLVELWKTEKHLLQLLHFDGVDSSTWYLDECIRGRHVDRRLLLTNHDLGPEFSRQALQPHLDFAPRSRGLFSHKEVGDDVQRVLARYRELYTTLQTQAAAEAGQLRQALRWFPRIRPPRFQKARA
;
A
#
# COMPACT_ATOMS: atom_id res chain seq x y z
N MET A 1 13.24 -3.22 16.74
CA MET A 1 11.80 -3.01 17.04
C MET A 1 11.43 -1.62 16.55
N ALA A 2 10.64 -1.51 15.48
CA ALA A 2 10.27 -0.19 14.96
C ALA A 2 9.30 0.50 15.92
N ALA A 3 9.62 1.73 16.31
CA ALA A 3 8.90 2.49 17.31
C ALA A 3 7.44 2.71 16.87
N LYS A 4 6.49 2.46 17.77
CA LYS A 4 5.10 2.84 17.55
C LYS A 4 5.03 4.38 17.58
N MET A 5 4.41 4.98 16.56
CA MET A 5 4.38 6.44 16.39
C MET A 5 2.97 6.99 16.53
N THR A 6 2.83 8.18 17.09
CA THR A 6 1.57 8.95 17.07
C THR A 6 1.31 9.49 15.65
N LEU A 7 0.06 9.83 15.34
CA LEU A 7 -0.28 10.47 14.05
C LEU A 7 0.43 11.82 13.87
N GLY A 8 0.64 12.56 14.96
CA GLY A 8 1.40 13.82 14.94
C GLY A 8 2.89 13.63 14.63
N GLU A 9 3.52 12.58 15.15
CA GLU A 9 4.89 12.21 14.81
C GLU A 9 5.01 11.75 13.36
N MET A 10 4.03 10.98 12.86
CA MET A 10 3.98 10.58 11.45
C MET A 10 3.84 11.78 10.52
N ALA A 11 2.97 12.73 10.86
CA ALA A 11 2.77 13.97 10.10
C ALA A 11 4.08 14.77 9.99
N LYS A 12 4.81 14.91 11.11
CA LYS A 12 6.14 15.54 11.14
C LYS A 12 7.15 14.78 10.29
N ALA A 13 7.20 13.45 10.42
CA ALA A 13 8.14 12.61 9.67
C ALA A 13 7.89 12.64 8.16
N LEU A 14 6.64 12.79 7.73
CA LEU A 14 6.25 12.88 6.32
C LEU A 14 6.29 14.30 5.76
N ASN A 15 6.59 15.30 6.61
CA ASN A 15 6.52 16.72 6.28
C ASN A 15 5.16 17.08 5.65
N ARG A 16 4.07 16.63 6.29
CA ARG A 16 2.69 16.89 5.86
C ARG A 16 1.83 17.31 7.04
N PRO A 17 0.81 18.16 6.80
CA PRO A 17 -0.18 18.49 7.84
C PRO A 17 -0.92 17.25 8.33
N ALA A 18 -1.24 17.18 9.62
CA ALA A 18 -1.97 16.06 10.21
C ALA A 18 -3.36 15.84 9.56
N ILE A 19 -4.00 16.92 9.10
CA ILE A 19 -5.28 16.85 8.38
C ILE A 19 -5.20 16.04 7.08
N VAL A 20 -4.04 16.05 6.39
CA VAL A 20 -3.82 15.23 5.20
C VAL A 20 -3.80 13.76 5.56
N LEU A 21 -3.17 13.40 6.69
CA LEU A 21 -3.18 12.02 7.15
C LEU A 21 -4.59 11.59 7.54
N THR A 22 -5.34 12.40 8.28
CA THR A 22 -6.74 12.10 8.63
C THR A 22 -7.63 11.96 7.40
N HIS A 23 -7.43 12.79 6.37
CA HIS A 23 -8.10 12.64 5.08
C HIS A 23 -7.78 11.28 4.45
N LEU A 24 -6.50 10.91 4.34
CA LEU A 24 -6.09 9.59 3.83
C LEU A 24 -6.68 8.43 4.65
N GLN A 25 -6.75 8.54 5.98
CA GLN A 25 -7.40 7.53 6.81
C GLN A 25 -8.86 7.32 6.43
N LYS A 26 -9.60 8.40 6.19
CA LYS A 26 -11.01 8.35 5.78
C LYS A 26 -11.16 7.81 4.36
N THR A 27 -10.38 8.32 3.41
CA THR A 27 -10.50 7.93 1.99
C THR A 27 -10.17 6.46 1.78
N PHE A 28 -9.14 5.94 2.46
CA PHE A 28 -8.71 4.54 2.35
C PHE A 28 -9.41 3.61 3.36
N GLU A 29 -10.41 4.12 4.11
CA GLU A 29 -11.15 3.36 5.11
C GLU A 29 -10.22 2.64 6.11
N LEU A 30 -9.16 3.33 6.53
CA LEU A 30 -8.15 2.79 7.45
C LEU A 30 -8.64 2.90 8.90
N PRO A 31 -8.36 1.90 9.75
CA PRO A 31 -8.81 1.89 11.12
C PRO A 31 -8.11 2.98 11.93
N VAL A 32 -8.92 3.76 12.63
CA VAL A 32 -8.44 4.68 13.66
C VAL A 32 -8.21 3.86 14.92
N LEU A 33 -6.96 3.54 15.21
CA LEU A 33 -6.60 2.81 16.42
C LEU A 33 -6.74 3.74 17.63
N GLU A 34 -7.64 3.39 18.56
CA GLU A 34 -7.79 4.06 19.85
C GLU A 34 -6.58 3.74 20.74
N GLY A 35 -5.51 4.50 20.56
CA GLY A 35 -4.26 4.32 21.29
C GLY A 35 -3.23 5.37 20.85
N THR A 36 -2.24 5.62 21.69
CA THR A 36 -1.22 6.65 21.44
C THR A 36 -0.27 6.27 20.30
N ALA A 37 -0.30 5.06 19.75
CA ALA A 37 0.78 4.61 18.91
C ALA A 37 0.33 3.61 17.82
N TYR A 38 0.44 4.05 16.56
CA TYR A 38 0.16 3.24 15.38
C TYR A 38 1.33 2.31 15.05
N PRO A 39 1.06 1.14 14.43
CA PRO A 39 2.09 0.23 14.03
C PRO A 39 2.94 0.82 12.89
N PRO A 40 4.22 0.42 12.79
CA PRO A 40 5.13 0.91 11.75
C PRO A 40 4.68 0.56 10.33
N ALA A 41 3.86 -0.49 10.17
CA ALA A 41 3.29 -0.90 8.90
C ALA A 41 2.29 0.12 8.36
N TYR A 42 1.53 0.74 9.27
CA TYR A 42 0.62 1.83 8.98
C TYR A 42 1.38 3.05 8.41
N PHE A 43 2.51 3.39 9.03
CA PHE A 43 3.36 4.47 8.56
C PHE A 43 3.95 4.18 7.18
N ALA A 44 4.39 2.94 6.94
CA ALA A 44 4.93 2.53 5.65
C ALA A 44 3.89 2.70 4.52
N LEU A 45 2.63 2.31 4.77
CA LEU A 45 1.53 2.52 3.82
C LEU A 45 1.30 4.01 3.54
N LEU A 46 1.13 4.83 4.59
CA LEU A 46 0.90 6.28 4.43
C LEU A 46 2.03 6.95 3.65
N ARG A 47 3.28 6.57 3.96
CA ARG A 47 4.46 7.04 3.24
C ARG A 47 4.41 6.66 1.76
N ASN A 48 4.05 5.42 1.44
CA ASN A 48 3.93 4.96 0.06
C ASN A 48 2.82 5.71 -0.69
N LEU A 49 1.65 5.90 -0.08
CA LEU A 49 0.55 6.67 -0.68
C LEU A 49 0.96 8.11 -0.99
N ILE A 50 1.62 8.79 -0.07
CA ILE A 50 2.12 10.15 -0.29
C ILE A 50 3.17 10.19 -1.39
N HIS A 51 4.08 9.21 -1.45
CA HIS A 51 5.04 9.14 -2.55
C HIS A 51 4.39 8.89 -3.91
N LEU A 52 3.36 8.05 -3.97
CA LEU A 52 2.62 7.81 -5.21
C LEU A 52 1.86 9.07 -5.64
N GLN A 53 1.23 9.80 -4.72
CA GLN A 53 0.62 11.10 -5.02
C GLN A 53 1.65 12.13 -5.51
N LEU A 54 2.87 12.13 -4.95
CA LEU A 54 3.98 12.96 -5.45
C LEU A 54 4.46 12.58 -6.85
N LEU A 55 4.26 11.32 -7.27
CA LEU A 55 4.51 10.85 -8.63
C LEU A 55 3.34 11.18 -9.58
N GLY A 56 2.44 12.09 -9.20
CA GLY A 56 1.32 12.55 -10.03
C GLY A 56 0.17 11.54 -10.15
N ILE A 57 0.19 10.47 -9.37
CA ILE A 57 -0.89 9.49 -9.38
C ILE A 57 -2.12 10.07 -8.68
N ALA A 58 -3.26 10.04 -9.37
CA ALA A 58 -4.52 10.51 -8.83
C ALA A 58 -4.97 9.68 -7.62
N GLU A 59 -5.44 10.35 -6.56
CA GLU A 59 -5.94 9.70 -5.35
C GLU A 59 -7.05 8.69 -5.66
N ARG A 60 -7.97 9.01 -6.58
CA ARG A 60 -9.05 8.11 -7.01
C ARG A 60 -8.51 6.76 -7.52
N SER A 61 -7.45 6.78 -8.32
CA SER A 61 -6.83 5.56 -8.85
C SER A 61 -6.17 4.73 -7.75
N LEU A 62 -5.57 5.39 -6.74
CA LEU A 62 -5.02 4.69 -5.57
C LEU A 62 -6.10 4.04 -4.71
N VAL A 63 -7.24 4.71 -4.55
CA VAL A 63 -8.39 4.16 -3.80
C VAL A 63 -9.00 2.97 -4.53
N GLU A 64 -9.14 3.04 -5.86
CA GLU A 64 -9.58 1.90 -6.67
C GLU A 64 -8.62 0.73 -6.52
N LEU A 65 -7.31 0.97 -6.67
CA LEU A 65 -6.29 -0.06 -6.50
C LEU A 65 -6.35 -0.68 -5.10
N TRP A 66 -6.48 0.15 -4.05
CA TRP A 66 -6.60 -0.30 -2.67
C TRP A 66 -7.80 -1.22 -2.45
N LYS A 67 -8.96 -0.85 -2.99
CA LYS A 67 -10.17 -1.68 -2.90
C LYS A 67 -9.99 -3.00 -3.65
N THR A 68 -9.38 -2.97 -4.83
CA THR A 68 -9.07 -4.19 -5.60
C THR A 68 -8.07 -5.08 -4.88
N GLU A 69 -7.00 -4.53 -4.28
CA GLU A 69 -6.03 -5.29 -3.49
C GLU A 69 -6.68 -5.94 -2.27
N LYS A 70 -7.46 -5.19 -1.48
CA LYS A 70 -8.17 -5.74 -0.33
C LYS A 70 -9.12 -6.86 -0.73
N HIS A 71 -9.85 -6.67 -1.83
CA HIS A 71 -10.77 -7.67 -2.33
C HIS A 71 -10.04 -8.93 -2.82
N LEU A 72 -8.91 -8.78 -3.53
CA LEU A 72 -8.08 -9.90 -3.96
C LEU A 72 -7.54 -10.68 -2.75
N LEU A 73 -7.07 -9.99 -1.72
CA LEU A 73 -6.58 -10.63 -0.50
C LEU A 73 -7.69 -11.36 0.27
N GLN A 74 -8.91 -10.81 0.29
CA GLN A 74 -10.07 -11.48 0.87
C GLN A 74 -10.44 -12.75 0.10
N LEU A 75 -10.44 -12.71 -1.23
CA LEU A 75 -10.71 -13.89 -2.06
C LEU A 75 -9.63 -14.96 -1.94
N LEU A 76 -8.39 -14.57 -1.63
CA LEU A 76 -7.28 -15.47 -1.35
C LEU A 76 -7.22 -15.90 0.12
N HIS A 77 -8.24 -15.55 0.92
CA HIS A 77 -8.38 -15.90 2.34
C HIS A 77 -7.16 -15.49 3.21
N PHE A 78 -6.53 -14.35 2.89
CA PHE A 78 -5.49 -13.74 3.74
C PHE A 78 -6.06 -12.99 4.95
N ASP A 79 -7.38 -13.01 5.15
CA ASP A 79 -8.06 -12.45 6.31
C ASP A 79 -7.71 -13.25 7.57
N GLY A 80 -6.55 -12.95 8.14
CA GLY A 80 -6.12 -13.49 9.42
C GLY A 80 -7.14 -13.15 10.51
N VAL A 81 -7.71 -14.18 11.13
CA VAL A 81 -8.73 -14.07 12.20
C VAL A 81 -8.24 -13.27 13.42
N ASP A 82 -6.93 -13.09 13.57
CA ASP A 82 -6.29 -12.56 14.78
C ASP A 82 -5.78 -11.10 14.69
N SER A 83 -5.89 -10.42 13.52
CA SER A 83 -5.39 -9.04 13.35
C SER A 83 -6.41 -8.14 12.64
N SER A 84 -6.87 -7.08 13.31
CA SER A 84 -7.76 -6.07 12.70
C SER A 84 -7.08 -5.24 11.60
N THR A 85 -5.76 -5.33 11.49
CA THR A 85 -4.92 -4.68 10.48
C THR A 85 -4.16 -5.69 9.62
N TRP A 86 -4.67 -6.92 9.47
CA TRP A 86 -4.00 -8.01 8.75
C TRP A 86 -3.43 -7.59 7.38
N TYR A 87 -4.15 -6.76 6.63
CA TYR A 87 -3.74 -6.27 5.30
C TYR A 87 -2.60 -5.22 5.35
N LEU A 88 -2.29 -4.67 6.52
CA LEU A 88 -1.17 -3.74 6.73
C LEU A 88 0.10 -4.45 7.21
N ASP A 89 0.00 -5.65 7.78
CA ASP A 89 1.10 -6.25 8.54
C ASP A 89 2.34 -6.53 7.66
N GLU A 90 2.13 -6.83 6.37
CA GLU A 90 3.19 -7.04 5.38
C GLU A 90 3.72 -5.75 4.74
N CYS A 91 3.14 -4.56 5.01
CA CYS A 91 3.59 -3.29 4.42
C CYS A 91 5.07 -2.96 4.69
N ILE A 92 5.67 -3.54 5.73
CA ILE A 92 7.08 -3.35 6.11
C ILE A 92 8.02 -4.34 5.39
N ARG A 93 7.50 -5.49 4.94
CA ARG A 93 8.34 -6.57 4.39
C ARG A 93 8.70 -6.28 2.93
N GLY A 94 9.95 -5.88 2.73
CA GLY A 94 10.49 -5.52 1.42
C GLY A 94 11.14 -6.67 0.66
N ARG A 95 10.52 -7.86 0.60
CA ARG A 95 11.06 -9.00 -0.18
C ARG A 95 10.27 -9.16 -1.50
N HIS A 96 10.94 -9.65 -2.54
CA HIS A 96 10.39 -10.00 -3.87
C HIS A 96 9.49 -8.94 -4.54
N VAL A 97 10.10 -7.88 -5.07
CA VAL A 97 9.41 -6.73 -5.68
C VAL A 97 8.46 -7.10 -6.82
N ASP A 98 8.76 -8.15 -7.58
CA ASP A 98 7.98 -8.55 -8.78
C ASP A 98 6.78 -9.46 -8.46
N ARG A 99 6.65 -9.90 -7.19
CA ARG A 99 5.63 -10.86 -6.73
C ARG A 99 4.65 -10.26 -5.73
N ARG A 100 4.84 -8.99 -5.37
CA ARG A 100 4.06 -8.30 -4.35
C ARG A 100 3.05 -7.33 -4.92
N LEU A 101 1.96 -7.14 -4.18
CA LEU A 101 1.02 -6.06 -4.40
C LEU A 101 1.66 -4.69 -4.10
N LEU A 102 1.18 -3.64 -4.77
CA LEU A 102 1.82 -2.32 -4.74
C LEU A 102 1.64 -1.62 -3.38
N LEU A 103 0.43 -1.64 -2.82
CA LEU A 103 0.11 -0.89 -1.61
C LEU A 103 0.34 -1.73 -0.35
N THR A 104 -0.18 -2.95 -0.34
CA THR A 104 -0.16 -3.86 0.81
C THR A 104 1.14 -4.66 0.97
N ASN A 105 2.03 -4.64 -0.04
CA ASN A 105 3.28 -5.42 -0.10
C ASN A 105 3.14 -6.93 0.15
N HIS A 106 1.92 -7.48 0.11
CA HIS A 106 1.71 -8.92 0.26
C HIS A 106 2.33 -9.66 -0.93
N ASP A 107 3.20 -10.63 -0.63
CA ASP A 107 3.80 -11.52 -1.63
C ASP A 107 2.78 -12.61 -1.99
N LEU A 108 2.34 -12.61 -3.24
CA LEU A 108 1.39 -13.57 -3.79
C LEU A 108 2.09 -14.78 -4.43
N GLY A 109 3.42 -14.91 -4.26
CA GLY A 109 4.21 -16.01 -4.76
C GLY A 109 4.62 -15.87 -6.24
N PRO A 110 5.46 -16.78 -6.75
CA PRO A 110 5.89 -16.80 -8.16
C PRO A 110 4.74 -16.98 -9.15
N GLU A 111 3.61 -17.55 -8.72
CA GLU A 111 2.38 -17.76 -9.49
C GLU A 111 1.73 -16.44 -9.90
N PHE A 112 1.88 -15.40 -9.08
CA PHE A 112 1.43 -14.05 -9.37
C PHE A 112 2.14 -13.47 -10.59
N SER A 113 3.46 -13.61 -10.68
CA SER A 113 4.22 -13.17 -11.86
C SER A 113 3.95 -14.05 -13.09
N ARG A 114 3.60 -15.33 -12.87
CA ARG A 114 3.33 -16.32 -13.93
C ARG A 114 1.88 -16.37 -14.42
N GLN A 115 1.00 -15.51 -13.89
CA GLN A 115 -0.44 -15.51 -14.22
C GLN A 115 -1.16 -16.84 -13.92
N ALA A 116 -0.55 -17.66 -13.07
CA ALA A 116 -1.00 -19.02 -12.78
C ALA A 116 -1.50 -19.10 -11.34
N LEU A 117 -2.12 -18.03 -10.82
CA LEU A 117 -2.82 -18.09 -9.54
C LEU A 117 -3.99 -19.07 -9.69
N GLN A 118 -3.76 -20.31 -9.29
CA GLN A 118 -4.81 -21.33 -9.31
C GLN A 118 -5.88 -20.89 -8.30
N PRO A 119 -7.16 -20.82 -8.69
CA PRO A 119 -8.26 -20.42 -7.81
C PRO A 119 -8.52 -21.39 -6.64
N HIS A 120 -7.66 -22.39 -6.42
CA HIS A 120 -7.79 -23.43 -5.40
C HIS A 120 -6.54 -23.52 -4.50
N LEU A 121 -5.73 -22.46 -4.46
CA LEU A 121 -4.55 -22.43 -3.59
C LEU A 121 -5.00 -22.07 -2.16
N ASP A 122 -5.57 -23.06 -1.46
CA ASP A 122 -5.89 -23.00 -0.04
C ASP A 122 -4.59 -22.92 0.78
N PHE A 123 -4.27 -21.73 1.29
CA PHE A 123 -3.05 -21.52 2.09
C PHE A 123 -3.21 -21.85 3.59
N ALA A 124 -4.32 -22.48 4.01
CA ALA A 124 -4.47 -23.05 5.35
C ALA A 124 -5.44 -24.25 5.37
N PRO A 125 -5.15 -25.34 6.12
CA PRO A 125 -6.14 -26.38 6.35
C PRO A 125 -7.15 -25.90 7.39
N ARG A 126 -8.36 -25.53 6.99
CA ARG A 126 -9.51 -25.37 7.90
C ARG A 126 -10.73 -26.13 7.41
N SER A 127 -11.49 -26.63 8.39
CA SER A 127 -12.57 -27.61 8.25
C SER A 127 -13.67 -27.15 7.31
N ARG A 128 -14.01 -28.04 6.35
CA ARG A 128 -15.18 -27.99 5.45
C ARG A 128 -16.40 -27.35 6.09
N GLY A 129 -16.65 -26.09 5.74
CA GLY A 129 -17.96 -25.44 5.81
C GLY A 129 -18.32 -25.03 4.40
N LEU A 130 -19.34 -25.67 3.82
CA LEU A 130 -19.82 -25.42 2.46
C LEU A 130 -20.12 -23.93 2.26
N PHE A 131 -19.58 -23.39 1.18
CA PHE A 131 -19.79 -22.07 0.59
C PHE A 131 -21.03 -21.33 1.11
N SER A 132 -20.82 -20.21 1.79
CA SER A 132 -21.91 -19.25 1.97
C SER A 132 -22.21 -18.65 0.59
N HIS A 133 -23.48 -18.67 0.18
CA HIS A 133 -23.97 -18.39 -1.18
C HIS A 133 -23.68 -16.96 -1.73
N LYS A 134 -22.79 -16.19 -1.11
CA LYS A 134 -22.40 -14.84 -1.53
C LYS A 134 -21.03 -14.76 -2.22
N GLU A 135 -20.25 -15.85 -2.22
CA GLU A 135 -18.89 -15.92 -2.79
C GLU A 135 -18.83 -16.57 -4.19
N VAL A 136 -19.98 -16.96 -4.77
CA VAL A 136 -20.06 -17.74 -6.01
C VAL A 136 -19.86 -16.90 -7.30
N GLY A 137 -19.59 -15.60 -7.20
CA GLY A 137 -19.62 -14.69 -8.36
C GLY A 137 -18.30 -14.01 -8.77
N ASP A 138 -17.34 -13.85 -7.85
CA ASP A 138 -16.11 -13.11 -8.15
C ASP A 138 -14.95 -14.07 -8.43
N ASP A 139 -14.58 -14.14 -9.71
CA ASP A 139 -13.41 -14.88 -10.17
C ASP A 139 -12.13 -14.13 -9.77
N VAL A 140 -11.28 -14.76 -8.94
CA VAL A 140 -9.95 -14.26 -8.56
C VAL A 140 -9.15 -13.80 -9.78
N GLN A 141 -9.28 -14.51 -10.91
CA GLN A 141 -8.59 -14.14 -12.16
C GLN A 141 -9.11 -12.83 -12.73
N ARG A 142 -10.42 -12.57 -12.65
CA ARG A 142 -11.02 -11.31 -13.08
C ARG A 142 -10.56 -10.14 -12.23
N VAL A 143 -10.52 -10.31 -10.90
CA VAL A 143 -10.03 -9.30 -9.96
C VAL A 143 -8.53 -9.04 -10.17
N LEU A 144 -7.74 -10.10 -10.39
CA LEU A 144 -6.33 -10.02 -10.71
C LEU A 144 -6.06 -9.30 -12.04
N ALA A 145 -6.85 -9.60 -13.08
CA ALA A 145 -6.77 -8.93 -14.38
C ALA A 145 -7.04 -7.43 -14.21
N ARG A 146 -8.11 -7.08 -13.47
CA ARG A 146 -8.44 -5.69 -13.15
C ARG A 146 -7.32 -4.99 -12.37
N TYR A 147 -6.75 -5.65 -11.37
CA TYR A 147 -5.60 -5.12 -10.62
C TYR A 147 -4.43 -4.80 -11.56
N ARG A 148 -4.11 -5.71 -12.49
CA ARG A 148 -3.00 -5.51 -13.43
C ARG A 148 -3.24 -4.37 -14.40
N GLU A 149 -4.46 -4.20 -14.91
CA GLU A 149 -4.80 -3.05 -15.75
C GLU A 149 -4.57 -1.73 -15.01
N LEU A 150 -5.06 -1.64 -13.77
CA LEU A 150 -4.85 -0.47 -12.91
C LEU A 150 -3.36 -0.26 -12.64
N TYR A 151 -2.63 -1.32 -12.29
CA TYR A 151 -1.20 -1.27 -12.01
C TYR A 151 -0.39 -0.81 -13.23
N THR A 152 -0.69 -1.31 -14.42
CA THR A 152 -0.01 -0.91 -15.66
C THR A 152 -0.29 0.56 -15.99
N THR A 153 -1.53 1.02 -15.78
CA THR A 153 -1.91 2.43 -15.95
C THR A 153 -1.14 3.34 -14.97
N LEU A 154 -0.97 2.90 -13.72
CA LEU A 154 -0.19 3.63 -12.73
C LEU A 154 1.30 3.66 -13.09
N GLN A 155 1.85 2.57 -13.62
CA GLN A 155 3.23 2.53 -14.10
C GLN A 155 3.47 3.50 -15.25
N THR A 156 2.54 3.61 -16.21
CA THR A 156 2.69 4.56 -17.33
C THR A 156 2.61 6.00 -16.87
N GLN A 157 1.69 6.33 -15.94
CA GLN A 157 1.61 7.65 -15.30
C GLN A 157 2.91 7.99 -14.56
N ALA A 158 3.38 7.08 -13.71
CA ALA A 158 4.61 7.27 -12.95
C ALA A 158 5.84 7.41 -13.87
N ALA A 159 5.89 6.66 -14.99
CA ALA A 159 6.97 6.77 -15.96
C ALA A 159 6.99 8.13 -16.67
N ALA A 160 5.82 8.68 -17.01
CA ALA A 160 5.70 10.02 -17.58
C ALA A 160 6.19 11.10 -16.61
N GLU A 161 5.77 11.02 -15.34
CA GLU A 161 6.17 11.97 -14.29
C GLU A 161 7.64 11.83 -13.87
N ALA A 162 8.19 10.62 -13.88
CA ALA A 162 9.61 10.39 -13.59
C ALA A 162 10.54 11.17 -14.53
N GLY A 163 10.14 11.37 -15.79
CA GLY A 163 10.86 12.22 -16.74
C GLY A 163 10.96 13.67 -16.26
N GLN A 164 9.86 14.24 -15.81
CA GLN A 164 9.79 15.61 -15.29
C GLN A 164 10.57 15.75 -13.98
N LEU A 165 10.44 14.79 -13.06
CA LEU A 165 11.16 14.78 -11.79
C LEU A 165 12.68 14.73 -12.01
N ARG A 166 13.18 13.95 -12.97
CA ARG A 166 14.61 13.94 -13.32
C ARG A 166 15.08 15.31 -13.79
N GLN A 167 14.26 16.03 -14.55
CA GLN A 167 14.58 17.39 -14.99
C GLN A 167 14.56 18.38 -13.81
N ALA A 168 13.56 18.29 -12.93
CA ALA A 168 13.49 19.11 -11.72
C ALA A 168 14.69 18.88 -10.79
N LEU A 169 15.13 17.63 -10.64
CA LEU A 169 16.30 17.27 -9.82
C LEU A 169 17.61 17.88 -10.33
N ARG A 170 17.72 18.26 -11.61
CA ARG A 170 18.89 18.99 -12.13
C ARG A 170 19.07 20.36 -11.48
N TRP A 171 18.01 20.93 -10.91
CA TRP A 171 18.09 22.19 -10.18
C TRP A 171 18.60 22.00 -8.75
N PHE A 172 18.53 20.79 -8.18
CA PHE A 172 18.90 20.53 -6.79
C PHE A 172 20.31 21.01 -6.39
N PRO A 173 21.36 20.87 -7.23
CA PRO A 173 22.67 21.46 -6.93
C PRO A 173 22.67 22.99 -6.82
N ARG A 174 21.77 23.68 -7.53
CA ARG A 174 21.66 25.14 -7.58
C ARG A 174 20.81 25.70 -6.43
N ILE A 175 19.78 24.96 -6.02
CA ILE A 175 18.87 25.34 -4.93
C ILE A 175 19.19 24.57 -3.63
N ARG A 176 20.45 24.15 -3.47
CA ARG A 176 20.85 23.30 -2.36
C ARG A 176 20.47 23.99 -1.05
N PRO A 177 19.67 23.33 -0.17
CA PRO A 177 19.30 23.95 1.09
C PRO A 177 20.57 24.25 1.88
N PRO A 178 20.64 25.41 2.58
CA PRO A 178 21.77 25.70 3.45
C PRO A 178 21.95 24.52 4.40
N ARG A 179 23.18 24.01 4.51
CA ARG A 179 23.49 22.94 5.46
C ARG A 179 23.03 23.45 6.82
N PHE A 180 22.06 22.75 7.44
CA PHE A 180 21.70 23.00 8.83
C PHE A 180 22.97 22.84 9.66
N GLN A 181 23.59 23.96 10.04
CA GLN A 181 24.57 23.97 11.11
C GLN A 181 23.79 23.58 12.35
N LYS A 182 24.03 22.36 12.86
CA LYS A 182 23.59 22.01 14.20
C LYS A 182 24.18 23.05 15.14
N ALA A 183 23.34 23.91 15.70
CA ALA A 183 23.70 24.69 16.86
C ALA A 183 24.12 23.69 17.94
N ARG A 184 25.40 23.68 18.29
CA ARG A 184 25.90 23.05 19.51
C ARG A 184 25.23 23.79 20.66
N ALA A 185 24.37 23.09 21.38
CA ALA A 185 24.04 23.37 22.76
C ALA A 185 24.54 22.18 23.58
#